data_AF-A0A1H9PDR4-F1
#
_entry.id   AF-A0A1H9PDR4-F1
#
_cell.length_a   1.000
_cell.length_b   1.000
_cell.length_c   1.000
_cell.angle_alpha   90.00
_cell.angle_beta   90.00
_cell.angle_gamma   90.00
#
_symmetry.space_group_name_H-M   'P 1'
#
loop_
_entity.id
_entity.type
_entity.pdbx_description
1 polymer ?
#
loop_
_entity_poly.entity_id
_entity_poly.type
_entity_poly.pdbx_seq_one_letter_code
_entity_poly.pdbx_strand_id
1 'polypeptide(L)' 'MPDLMRLHLTANLPIRVEPLVFAGRVEFRLGNAFPAVLVVDAEALPRLAEAVAEGQTALDAARGGQ' A
#
# COMPACT_ATOMS: atom_id res chain seq x y z
N MET A 1 -1.36 -22.25 7.78
CA MET A 1 -0.71 -20.95 7.49
C MET A 1 -1.22 -19.97 8.53
N PRO A 2 -0.50 -19.74 9.65
CA PRO A 2 -1.06 -18.97 10.75
C PRO A 2 -0.75 -17.47 10.71
N ASP A 3 0.26 -17.02 9.94
CA ASP A 3 0.76 -15.64 10.10
C ASP A 3 0.49 -14.75 8.87
N LEU A 4 -0.77 -14.71 8.41
CA LEU A 4 -1.19 -13.81 7.33
C LEU A 4 -2.19 -12.76 7.84
N MET A 5 -1.75 -11.52 7.92
CA MET A 5 -2.64 -10.37 8.03
C MET A 5 -3.06 -9.93 6.62
N ARG A 6 -4.36 -10.02 6.31
CA ARG A 6 -4.91 -9.56 5.03
C ARG A 6 -5.73 -8.29 5.24
N LEU A 7 -5.33 -7.20 4.58
CA LEU A 7 -6.13 -5.99 4.44
C LEU A 7 -6.71 -5.94 3.03
N HIS A 8 -8.01 -5.65 2.94
CA HIS A 8 -8.69 -5.46 1.67
C HIS A 8 -8.96 -3.97 1.46
N LEU A 9 -8.25 -3.35 0.51
CA LEU A 9 -8.41 -1.95 0.14
C LEU A 9 -9.41 -1.89 -1.02
N THR A 10 -10.52 -1.18 -0.81
CA THR A 10 -11.52 -0.93 -1.85
C THR A 10 -11.36 0.48 -2.42
N ALA A 11 -11.92 0.73 -3.60
CA ALA A 11 -11.80 2.03 -4.29
C ALA A 11 -12.28 3.23 -3.45
N ASN A 12 -13.15 3.01 -2.48
CA ASN A 12 -13.72 4.06 -1.65
C ASN A 12 -13.06 4.17 -0.27
N LEU A 13 -12.07 3.33 0.05
CA LEU A 13 -11.36 3.41 1.32
C LEU A 13 -10.37 4.60 1.27
N PRO A 14 -10.47 5.57 2.19
CA PRO A 14 -9.52 6.67 2.21
C PRO A 14 -8.11 6.20 2.55
N ILE A 15 -7.12 6.71 1.81
CA ILE A 15 -5.69 6.50 2.07
C ILE A 15 -5.07 7.87 2.34
N ARG A 16 -4.45 8.05 3.50
CA ARG A 16 -3.70 9.26 3.85
C ARG A 16 -2.24 8.90 4.04
N VAL A 17 -1.36 9.72 3.49
CA VAL A 17 0.10 9.51 3.55
C VAL A 17 0.70 10.62 4.38
N GLU A 18 1.36 10.26 5.48
CA GLU A 18 1.97 11.21 6.41
C GLU A 18 3.48 10.94 6.53
N PRO A 19 4.34 11.88 6.09
CA PRO A 19 5.78 11.73 6.23
C PRO A 19 6.22 12.00 7.68
N LEU A 20 6.95 11.05 8.27
CA LEU A 20 7.64 11.20 9.54
C LEU A 20 9.09 11.61 9.26
N VAL A 21 9.28 12.88 8.89
CA VAL A 21 10.55 13.40 8.33
C VAL A 21 11.76 13.12 9.23
N PHE A 22 11.64 13.33 10.54
CA PHE A 22 12.74 13.09 11.48
C PHE A 22 13.01 11.61 11.75
N ALA A 23 12.08 10.73 11.38
CA ALA A 23 12.22 9.28 11.54
C ALA A 23 12.56 8.57 10.22
N GLY A 24 12.70 9.31 9.10
CA GLY A 24 12.99 8.71 7.79
C GLY A 24 11.93 7.71 7.32
N ARG A 25 10.67 7.95 7.67
CA ARG A 25 9.54 7.02 7.46
C ARG A 25 8.33 7.71 6.86
N VAL A 26 7.41 6.90 6.32
CA VAL A 26 6.11 7.33 5.86
C VAL A 26 5.03 6.42 6.45
N GLU A 27 3.98 7.02 7.00
CA GLU A 27 2.78 6.31 7.43
C GLU A 27 1.71 6.34 6.34
N PHE A 28 1.20 5.17 5.97
CA PHE A 28 0.00 5.00 5.17
C PHE A 28 -1.16 4.66 6.11
N ARG A 29 -2.08 5.58 6.30
CA ARG A 29 -3.30 5.39 7.08
C ARG A 29 -4.44 4.96 6.16
N LEU A 30 -4.96 3.76 6.38
CA LEU A 30 -6.00 3.12 5.57
C LEU A 30 -7.34 3.13 6.33
N GLY A 31 -8.21 4.10 6.04
CA GLY A 31 -9.50 4.28 6.68
C GLY A 31 -9.70 5.64 7.36
N ASN A 32 -10.79 5.77 8.13
CA ASN A 32 -11.19 7.02 8.80
C ASN A 32 -10.92 6.99 10.31
N ALA A 33 -11.89 6.56 11.12
CA ALA A 33 -11.85 6.71 12.58
C ALA A 33 -10.85 5.78 13.28
N PHE A 34 -10.60 4.59 12.72
CA PHE A 34 -9.64 3.60 13.20
C PHE A 34 -8.88 3.00 12.02
N PRO A 35 -7.94 3.75 11.43
CA PRO A 35 -7.25 3.31 10.24
C PRO A 35 -6.28 2.18 10.58
N ALA A 36 -6.13 1.22 9.66
CA ALA A 36 -4.95 0.37 9.68
C ALA A 36 -3.76 1.21 9.21
N VAL A 37 -2.63 1.13 9.92
CA VAL A 37 -1.44 1.92 9.62
C VAL A 37 -0.33 1.02 9.13
N LEU A 38 0.21 1.32 7.96
CA LEU A 38 1.44 0.73 7.43
C LEU A 38 2.54 1.79 7.50
N VAL A 39 3.60 1.52 8.27
CA VAL A 39 4.77 2.40 8.36
C VAL A 39 5.87 1.81 7.48
N VAL A 40 6.45 2.64 6.61
CA VAL A 40 7.47 2.21 5.63
C VAL A 40 8.69 3.12 5.77
N ASP A 41 9.87 2.52 5.89
CA ASP A 41 11.14 3.26 5.87
C ASP A 41 11.37 3.87 4.48
N ALA A 42 12.00 5.05 4.43
CA ALA A 42 12.20 5.79 3.18
C ALA A 42 12.92 4.97 2.10
N GLU A 43 13.89 4.15 2.51
CA GLU A 43 14.66 3.29 1.61
C GLU A 43 13.83 2.15 0.99
N ALA A 44 12.72 1.76 1.65
CA ALA A 44 11.82 0.72 1.17
C ALA A 44 10.70 1.26 0.26
N LEU A 45 10.48 2.58 0.22
CA LEU A 45 9.43 3.20 -0.59
C LEU A 45 9.56 2.90 -2.09
N PRO A 46 10.75 2.95 -2.72
CA PRO A 46 10.88 2.61 -4.14
C PRO A 46 10.43 1.18 -4.43
N ARG A 47 10.78 0.23 -3.56
CA ARG A 47 10.40 -1.17 -3.72
C ARG A 47 8.89 -1.40 -3.53
N LEU A 48 8.27 -0.70 -2.59
CA LEU A 48 6.81 -0.73 -2.42
C LEU A 48 6.08 -0.20 -3.67
N ALA A 49 6.55 0.92 -4.22
CA ALA A 49 5.97 1.52 -5.42
C ALA A 49 6.07 0.57 -6.63
N GLU A 50 7.23 -0.07 -6.81
CA GLU A 50 7.45 -1.07 -7.86
C GLU A 50 6.49 -2.26 -7.71
N ALA A 51 6.34 -2.82 -6.51
CA ALA A 51 5.43 -3.95 -6.29
C ALA A 51 3.96 -3.61 -6.61
N VAL A 52 3.52 -2.37 -6.32
CA VAL A 52 2.17 -1.91 -6.70
C VAL A 52 2.05 -1.79 -8.22
N ALA A 53 3.06 -1.23 -8.89
CA ALA A 53 3.08 -1.10 -10.34
C ALA A 53 3.08 -2.46 -11.05
N GLU A 54 3.91 -3.41 -10.60
CA GLU A 54 3.94 -4.81 -11.07
C GLU A 54 2.54 -5.44 -10.97
N GLY A 55 1.87 -5.28 -9.83
CA GLY A 55 0.50 -5.77 -9.62
C GLY A 55 -0.51 -5.16 -10.58
N GLN A 56 -0.42 -3.85 -10.84
CA GLN A 56 -1.28 -3.16 -11.79
C GLN A 56 -1.04 -3.67 -13.22
N THR A 57 0.21 -3.77 -13.66
CA THR A 57 0.55 -4.32 -14.99
C THR A 57 0.04 -5.74 -15.17
N ALA A 58 0.17 -6.60 -14.16
CA ALA A 58 -0.33 -7.98 -14.22
C ALA A 58 -1.87 -8.02 -14.37
N LEU A 59 -2.59 -7.16 -13.65
CA LEU A 59 -4.05 -7.05 -13.78
C LEU A 59 -4.48 -6.53 -15.16
N ASP A 60 -3.76 -5.56 -15.71
CA ASP A 60 -4.09 -5.00 -17.04
C ASP A 60 -3.78 -5.99 -18.16
N ALA A 61 -2.67 -6.74 -18.07
CA ALA A 61 -2.35 -7.82 -18.99
C ALA A 61 -3.44 -8.91 -18.98
N ALA A 62 -3.96 -9.27 -17.80
CA ALA A 62 -5.04 -10.24 -17.68
C ALA A 62 -6.37 -9.75 -18.29
N ARG A 63 -6.62 -8.43 -18.29
CA ARG A 63 -7.81 -7.82 -18.91
C ARG A 63 -7.69 -7.68 -20.42
N GLY A 64 -6.51 -7.39 -20.94
CA GLY A 64 -6.25 -7.22 -22.38
C GLY A 64 -6.10 -8.52 -23.17
N GLY A 65 -6.06 -9.67 -22.48
CA GLY A 65 -6.03 -11.01 -23.08
C GLY A 65 -7.40 -11.70 -23.19
N GLN A 66 -8.49 -10.98 -22.91
CA GLN A 66 -9.88 -11.39 -23.15
C GLN A 66 -10.44 -10.70 -24.39
#